data_AF-K0K1A0-F1
#
_entry.id   AF-K0K1A0-F1
#
_cell.length_a   1.000
_cell.length_b   1.000
_cell.length_c   1.000
_cell.angle_alpha   90.00
_cell.angle_beta   90.00
_cell.angle_gamma   90.00
#
_symmetry.space_group_name_H-M   'P 1'
#
loop_
_entity.id
_entity.type
_entity.pdbx_description
1 polymer ?
#
loop_
_entity_poly.entity_id
_entity_poly.type
_entity_poly.pdbx_seq_one_letter_code
_entity_poly.pdbx_strand_id
1 'polypeptide(L)'
;MDEDELKSALRDAMVASSPPPPMSPAAAVAAGRSARRRRATGWGAAVAGLAVVAIAVGTVLVPQLSAGSGGAVIQAGGQSSDPRPQPTGSGGVTTTGRPSVPGSPTGTGAPTGTGEPSGATRTSWPDGQTDRTATSGPRADKSVRVLNDLGSALPPTFQAVDMQPIGDQWSGPMRSAQSQFVGYYDGDGQIWEYMATTPVMQSGSSAVGRLWIQVATKGTAKASDGSPCGAVAAAWPIEGPCSEVDAGGKRVGFVSARPGTESDLDELVVHQHDDGTLVFIGQAAEFRRAGYPALSAPVFTRDQLAALATDPKFHLD
;
A
#
# COMPACT_ATOMS: atom_id res chain seq x y z
N MET A 1 43.25 -29.41 -17.32
CA MET A 1 43.07 -28.06 -16.73
C MET A 1 43.79 -28.09 -15.41
N ASP A 2 44.96 -27.46 -15.40
CA ASP A 2 45.88 -27.50 -14.27
C ASP A 2 45.55 -26.37 -13.27
N GLU A 3 46.02 -26.49 -12.03
CA GLU A 3 45.67 -25.57 -10.94
C GLU A 3 46.00 -24.10 -11.27
N ASP A 4 47.05 -23.88 -12.07
CA ASP A 4 47.46 -22.55 -12.53
C ASP A 4 46.48 -21.96 -13.56
N GLU A 5 45.83 -22.80 -14.36
CA GLU A 5 44.83 -22.40 -15.34
C GLU A 5 43.52 -21.99 -14.66
N LEU A 6 43.11 -22.71 -13.62
CA LEU A 6 41.96 -22.35 -12.78
C LEU A 6 42.20 -21.05 -12.00
N LYS A 7 43.40 -20.88 -11.42
CA LYS A 7 43.75 -19.65 -10.69
C LYS A 7 43.82 -18.44 -11.61
N SER A 8 44.31 -18.62 -12.85
CA SER A 8 44.33 -17.57 -13.85
C SER A 8 42.90 -17.18 -14.25
N ALA A 9 42.04 -18.15 -14.55
CA ALA A 9 40.63 -17.90 -14.91
C ALA A 9 39.84 -17.20 -13.79
N LEU A 10 40.08 -17.57 -12.52
CA LEU A 10 39.44 -16.91 -11.38
C LEU A 10 39.95 -15.48 -11.16
N ARG A 11 41.24 -15.21 -11.41
CA ARG A 11 41.79 -13.85 -11.33
C ARG A 11 41.27 -12.98 -12.47
N ASP A 12 41.16 -13.52 -13.68
CA ASP A 12 40.66 -12.79 -14.84
C ASP A 12 39.16 -12.44 -14.67
N ALA A 13 38.37 -13.37 -14.11
CA ALA A 13 36.97 -13.11 -13.74
C ALA A 13 36.81 -12.06 -12.62
N MET A 14 37.75 -12.01 -11.66
CA MET A 14 37.73 -10.97 -10.61
C MET A 14 38.15 -9.60 -11.13
N VAL A 15 39.03 -9.51 -12.14
CA VAL A 15 39.46 -8.23 -12.73
C VAL A 15 38.45 -7.67 -13.73
N ALA A 16 37.70 -8.54 -14.42
CA ALA A 16 36.62 -8.13 -15.33
C ALA A 16 35.36 -7.59 -14.61
N SER A 17 35.28 -7.73 -13.29
CA SER A 17 34.19 -7.19 -12.50
C SER A 17 34.43 -5.69 -12.28
N SER A 18 33.80 -4.87 -13.11
CA SER A 18 33.76 -3.42 -12.91
C SER A 18 33.32 -3.13 -11.46
N PRO A 19 34.05 -2.30 -10.70
CA PRO A 19 33.70 -2.01 -9.31
C PRO A 19 32.24 -1.54 -9.27
N PRO A 20 31.42 -2.06 -8.33
CA PRO A 20 30.02 -1.70 -8.26
C PRO A 20 29.93 -0.18 -8.23
N PRO A 21 29.05 0.44 -9.05
CA PRO A 21 28.95 1.88 -9.11
C PRO A 21 28.74 2.41 -7.69
N PRO A 22 29.44 3.50 -7.30
CA PRO A 22 29.36 4.00 -5.94
C PRO A 22 27.90 4.33 -5.63
N MET A 23 27.30 3.57 -4.72
CA MET A 23 25.95 3.85 -4.24
C MET A 23 25.99 5.20 -3.52
N SER A 24 25.52 6.25 -4.20
CA SER A 24 25.41 7.53 -3.53
C SER A 24 24.29 7.43 -2.49
N PRO A 25 24.57 7.69 -1.19
CA PRO A 25 23.55 7.64 -0.15
C PRO A 25 22.44 8.65 -0.44
N ALA A 26 22.76 9.74 -1.14
CA ALA A 26 21.79 10.71 -1.62
C ALA A 26 20.80 10.10 -2.65
N ALA A 27 21.26 9.32 -3.64
CA ALA A 27 20.37 8.66 -4.59
C ALA A 27 19.51 7.59 -3.93
N ALA A 28 20.06 6.81 -2.99
CA ALA A 28 19.29 5.81 -2.23
C ALA A 28 18.19 6.47 -1.38
N VAL A 29 18.51 7.56 -0.68
CA VAL A 29 17.51 8.33 0.09
C VAL A 29 16.50 9.02 -0.81
N ALA A 30 16.92 9.53 -1.98
CA ALA A 30 16.01 10.13 -2.96
C ALA A 30 15.03 9.09 -3.53
N ALA A 31 15.51 7.89 -3.87
CA ALA A 31 14.68 6.76 -4.30
C ALA A 31 13.72 6.30 -3.19
N GLY A 32 14.19 6.24 -1.93
CA GLY A 32 13.32 5.93 -0.79
C GLY A 32 12.24 6.99 -0.55
N ARG A 33 12.57 8.28 -0.69
CA ARG A 33 11.60 9.38 -0.57
C ARG A 33 10.59 9.39 -1.70
N SER A 34 10.99 9.10 -2.94
CA SER A 34 10.08 9.05 -4.09
C SER A 34 9.12 7.86 -3.97
N ALA A 35 9.59 6.69 -3.55
CA ALA A 35 8.75 5.53 -3.27
C ALA A 35 7.73 5.81 -2.15
N ARG A 36 8.15 6.49 -1.07
CA ARG A 36 7.24 6.86 0.03
C ARG A 36 6.20 7.90 -0.39
N ARG A 37 6.56 8.88 -1.22
CA ARG A 37 5.61 9.88 -1.75
C ARG A 37 4.53 9.23 -2.62
N ARG A 38 4.91 8.27 -3.48
CA ARG A 38 3.94 7.51 -4.30
C ARG A 38 2.91 6.74 -3.46
N ARG A 39 3.34 6.19 -2.32
CA ARG A 39 2.44 5.49 -1.39
C ARG A 39 1.54 6.46 -0.61
N ALA A 40 2.06 7.62 -0.22
CA ALA A 40 1.28 8.63 0.51
C ALA A 40 0.20 9.31 -0.34
N THR A 41 0.42 9.47 -1.65
CA THR A 41 -0.56 10.08 -2.56
C THR A 41 -1.78 9.19 -2.83
N GLY A 42 -1.66 7.87 -2.66
CA GLY A 42 -2.80 6.95 -2.82
C GLY A 42 -3.79 6.94 -1.63
N TRP A 43 -3.43 7.54 -0.49
CA TRP A 43 -4.25 7.52 0.73
C TRP A 43 -4.79 8.90 1.14
N GLY A 44 -4.36 9.98 0.49
CA GLY A 44 -4.64 11.35 0.93
C GLY A 44 -5.50 12.22 0.01
N ALA A 45 -5.94 11.72 -1.15
CA ALA A 45 -6.54 12.56 -2.20
C ALA A 45 -8.01 12.25 -2.52
N ALA A 46 -8.79 11.75 -1.55
CA ALA A 46 -10.22 11.44 -1.74
C ALA A 46 -11.19 12.47 -1.08
N VAL A 47 -10.73 13.68 -0.75
CA VAL A 47 -11.63 14.74 -0.24
C VAL A 47 -11.27 16.10 -0.87
N ALA A 48 -11.64 16.30 -2.14
CA ALA A 48 -11.95 17.62 -2.71
C ALA A 48 -12.39 17.47 -4.18
N GLY A 49 -13.69 17.57 -4.47
CA GLY A 49 -14.13 17.68 -5.87
C GLY A 49 -15.59 17.35 -6.15
N LEU A 50 -16.55 18.02 -5.50
CA LEU A 50 -17.90 18.14 -6.06
C LEU A 50 -18.21 19.62 -6.23
N ALA A 51 -18.00 20.12 -7.45
CA ALA A 51 -18.51 21.41 -7.92
C ALA A 51 -19.51 21.15 -9.04
N VAL A 52 -20.67 21.76 -8.87
CA VAL A 52 -21.95 21.62 -9.57
C VAL A 52 -21.84 21.89 -11.08
N VAL A 53 -22.41 20.99 -11.90
CA VAL A 53 -22.85 21.32 -13.27
C VAL A 53 -24.37 21.32 -13.30
N ALA A 54 -24.96 22.51 -13.28
CA ALA A 54 -26.37 22.73 -13.54
C ALA A 54 -26.59 22.75 -15.06
N ILE A 55 -27.38 21.80 -15.56
CA ILE A 55 -27.89 21.81 -16.93
C ILE A 55 -29.09 22.74 -16.98
N ALA A 56 -28.99 23.83 -17.74
CA ALA A 56 -30.07 24.73 -18.06
C ALA A 56 -30.55 24.49 -19.50
N VAL A 57 -31.81 24.08 -19.68
CA VAL A 57 -32.60 24.30 -20.90
C VAL A 57 -34.06 24.52 -20.49
N GLY A 58 -34.63 25.68 -20.84
CA GLY A 58 -36.02 26.09 -20.58
C GLY A 58 -37.05 25.31 -21.42
N THR A 59 -38.36 25.48 -21.28
CA THR A 59 -39.11 26.74 -21.16
C THR A 59 -40.62 26.48 -20.92
N VAL A 60 -41.29 27.56 -20.45
CA VAL A 60 -42.71 27.98 -20.59
C VAL A 60 -43.83 27.45 -19.66
N LEU A 61 -44.54 28.44 -19.10
CA LEU A 61 -45.97 28.58 -18.73
C LEU A 61 -46.36 28.56 -17.24
N VAL A 62 -46.66 29.77 -16.76
CA VAL A 62 -47.30 30.20 -15.50
C VAL A 62 -48.82 30.36 -15.78
N PRO A 63 -49.73 30.05 -14.82
CA PRO A 63 -50.35 31.07 -13.95
C PRO A 63 -50.44 30.60 -12.47
N GLN A 64 -49.86 31.33 -11.50
CA GLN A 64 -50.49 32.36 -10.64
C GLN A 64 -51.75 31.87 -9.88
N LEU A 65 -51.64 31.77 -8.54
CA LEU A 65 -52.54 32.40 -7.55
C LEU A 65 -52.03 32.23 -6.09
N SER A 66 -51.65 33.36 -5.49
CA SER A 66 -51.91 33.85 -4.12
C SER A 66 -51.45 33.14 -2.82
N ALA A 67 -50.59 33.88 -2.10
CA ALA A 67 -50.71 34.33 -0.69
C ALA A 67 -50.00 33.58 0.46
N GLY A 68 -49.22 34.37 1.24
CA GLY A 68 -48.82 34.10 2.65
C GLY A 68 -47.33 33.78 2.83
N SER A 69 -46.41 34.75 3.04
CA SER A 69 -46.09 35.48 4.29
C SER A 69 -44.82 34.95 5.02
N GLY A 70 -43.74 35.76 4.98
CA GLY A 70 -42.61 35.82 5.95
C GLY A 70 -41.64 34.63 5.96
N GLY A 71 -40.31 34.74 6.02
CA GLY A 71 -39.39 35.85 6.21
C GLY A 71 -37.97 35.29 6.40
N ALA A 72 -36.97 36.19 6.34
CA ALA A 72 -35.54 36.00 6.64
C ALA A 72 -34.65 35.34 5.57
N VAL A 73 -33.95 36.20 4.82
CA VAL A 73 -32.78 35.88 3.99
C VAL A 73 -31.54 36.38 4.75
N ILE A 74 -30.55 35.52 4.98
CA ILE A 74 -29.23 35.93 5.47
C ILE A 74 -28.36 36.26 4.26
N GLN A 75 -27.97 37.54 4.16
CA GLN A 75 -27.06 38.09 3.17
C GLN A 75 -25.77 38.52 3.89
N ALA A 76 -24.66 37.86 3.57
CA ALA A 76 -23.33 38.24 4.05
C ALA A 76 -22.64 39.12 2.98
N GLY A 77 -22.52 40.42 3.27
CA GLY A 77 -21.72 41.38 2.50
C GLY A 77 -20.36 41.59 3.18
N GLY A 78 -19.31 41.70 2.36
CA GLY A 78 -17.95 41.99 2.81
C GLY A 78 -17.70 43.49 3.02
N GLN A 79 -16.67 43.81 3.82
CA GLN A 79 -16.06 45.13 3.88
C GLN A 79 -14.54 45.00 4.12
N SER A 80 -13.77 45.68 3.28
CA SER A 80 -12.36 46.06 3.46
C SER A 80 -12.27 47.48 3.99
N SER A 81 -11.30 47.79 4.88
CA SER A 81 -10.62 49.09 5.03
C SER A 81 -9.43 48.99 6.00
N ASP A 82 -8.30 49.60 5.60
CA ASP A 82 -6.99 49.80 6.27
C ASP A 82 -6.92 51.25 6.85
N PRO A 83 -5.81 51.88 7.36
CA PRO A 83 -4.71 51.53 8.31
C PRO A 83 -4.43 52.57 9.46
N ARG A 84 -3.48 52.20 10.37
CA ARG A 84 -2.55 53.02 11.25
C ARG A 84 -3.08 53.70 12.56
N PRO A 85 -2.24 54.14 13.55
CA PRO A 85 -0.78 54.37 13.57
C PRO A 85 0.05 53.83 14.79
N GLN A 86 1.36 54.09 14.70
CA GLN A 86 2.53 53.69 15.50
C GLN A 86 2.87 54.74 16.60
N PRO A 87 3.65 54.39 17.65
CA PRO A 87 4.56 55.37 18.25
C PRO A 87 6.00 54.87 18.44
N THR A 88 6.91 55.83 18.29
CA THR A 88 8.36 55.81 18.52
C THR A 88 8.72 56.19 19.96
N GLY A 89 9.83 55.66 20.49
CA GLY A 89 10.49 56.17 21.71
C GLY A 89 11.92 55.65 21.84
N SER A 90 12.89 56.57 21.90
CA SER A 90 14.35 56.38 21.86
C SER A 90 15.04 56.39 23.23
N GLY A 91 16.25 55.82 23.29
CA GLY A 91 17.32 56.06 24.28
C GLY A 91 18.08 54.74 24.58
N GLY A 92 19.39 54.58 24.53
CA GLY A 92 20.54 55.46 24.28
C GLY A 92 21.76 54.94 25.08
N VAL A 93 22.95 54.92 24.44
CA VAL A 93 24.33 54.95 25.01
C VAL A 93 24.98 53.62 25.50
N THR A 94 26.27 53.24 25.32
CA THR A 94 27.43 53.47 24.41
C THR A 94 28.56 52.49 24.85
N THR A 95 29.31 51.87 23.91
CA THR A 95 30.73 51.35 23.97
C THR A 95 31.14 50.32 25.06
N THR A 96 32.07 49.36 24.95
CA THR A 96 33.34 49.19 24.17
C THR A 96 33.89 47.77 24.44
N GLY A 97 34.68 47.20 23.52
CA GLY A 97 35.83 46.34 23.91
C GLY A 97 35.79 44.84 23.58
N ARG A 98 36.62 44.43 22.60
CA ARG A 98 37.20 43.08 22.36
C ARG A 98 38.65 43.13 22.92
N PRO A 99 39.33 42.08 23.47
CA PRO A 99 39.82 40.92 22.68
C PRO A 99 40.14 39.54 23.34
N SER A 100 40.13 38.51 22.47
CA SER A 100 41.03 37.34 22.28
C SER A 100 41.38 36.27 23.36
N VAL A 101 40.97 34.99 23.09
CA VAL A 101 41.71 33.67 23.05
C VAL A 101 42.40 33.11 24.35
N PRO A 102 42.78 31.80 24.51
CA PRO A 102 42.18 30.46 24.34
C PRO A 102 42.17 29.60 25.64
N GLY A 103 41.58 28.38 25.64
CA GLY A 103 41.99 27.35 26.61
C GLY A 103 41.07 26.13 26.70
N SER A 104 41.48 25.01 26.09
CA SER A 104 41.06 23.66 26.49
C SER A 104 41.71 23.28 27.82
N PRO A 105 41.02 22.51 28.67
CA PRO A 105 41.62 21.26 29.10
C PRO A 105 40.65 20.08 29.05
N THR A 106 41.20 18.93 28.67
CA THR A 106 40.63 17.60 28.81
C THR A 106 40.59 17.22 30.29
N GLY A 107 39.46 16.69 30.78
CA GLY A 107 39.36 16.21 32.17
C GLY A 107 38.09 15.43 32.43
N THR A 108 38.24 14.12 32.54
CA THR A 108 37.28 13.06 32.82
C THR A 108 36.33 13.34 34.01
N GLY A 109 35.03 13.12 33.81
CA GLY A 109 34.04 13.10 34.90
C GLY A 109 32.63 12.77 34.41
N ALA A 110 32.18 11.52 34.59
CA ALA A 110 30.78 11.22 34.86
C ALA A 110 30.55 11.43 36.38
N PRO A 111 29.35 11.79 36.89
CA PRO A 111 28.07 11.16 36.53
C PRO A 111 26.80 12.06 36.52
N THR A 112 25.73 11.49 35.95
CA THR A 112 24.28 11.70 36.23
C THR A 112 23.69 13.11 36.30
N GLY A 113 22.73 13.35 35.39
CA GLY A 113 21.47 13.99 35.75
C GLY A 113 20.92 15.01 34.76
N THR A 114 19.77 14.66 34.17
CA THR A 114 18.75 15.55 33.58
C THR A 114 19.13 16.36 32.34
N GLY A 115 19.03 15.70 31.18
CA GLY A 115 18.79 16.35 29.88
C GLY A 115 17.66 15.60 29.17
N GLU A 116 16.58 16.31 28.86
CA GLU A 116 15.41 15.82 28.11
C GLU A 116 15.81 15.08 26.81
N PRO A 117 15.06 14.05 26.40
CA PRO A 117 15.41 13.24 25.24
C PRO A 117 15.15 14.04 23.95
N SER A 118 16.18 14.70 23.47
CA SER A 118 16.29 15.11 22.08
C SER A 118 16.57 13.85 21.25
N GLY A 119 15.51 13.16 20.83
CA GLY A 119 15.69 11.89 20.12
C GLY A 119 14.45 11.14 19.67
N ALA A 120 13.35 11.82 19.33
CA ALA A 120 12.20 11.17 18.69
C ALA A 120 12.39 11.10 17.17
N THR A 121 13.45 10.43 16.71
CA THR A 121 13.61 10.08 15.29
C THR A 121 14.15 8.67 15.14
N ARG A 122 13.20 7.77 14.87
CA ARG A 122 13.31 6.40 14.35
C ARG A 122 13.51 5.33 15.41
N THR A 123 12.59 4.37 15.42
CA THR A 123 12.80 3.03 15.97
C THR A 123 14.14 2.52 15.43
N SER A 124 15.07 2.21 16.34
CA SER A 124 16.32 1.55 15.97
C SER A 124 16.00 0.28 15.18
N TRP A 125 16.69 0.12 14.06
CA TRP A 125 16.69 -1.14 13.33
C TRP A 125 17.18 -2.22 14.31
N PRO A 126 16.41 -3.28 14.59
CA PRO A 126 16.58 -3.96 15.87
C PRO A 126 17.62 -5.08 15.82
N ASP A 127 18.53 -5.02 16.80
CA ASP A 127 19.36 -6.13 17.23
C ASP A 127 18.46 -7.21 17.87
N GLY A 128 18.50 -8.43 17.33
CA GLY A 128 17.80 -9.61 17.89
C GLY A 128 16.56 -10.13 17.16
N GLN A 129 16.24 -9.67 15.94
CA GLN A 129 15.09 -10.19 15.19
C GLN A 129 15.35 -11.58 14.57
N THR A 130 14.54 -12.57 14.95
CA THR A 130 14.34 -13.78 14.16
C THR A 130 13.60 -13.41 12.87
N ASP A 131 14.37 -13.30 11.79
CA ASP A 131 13.97 -13.23 10.38
C ASP A 131 12.60 -12.56 10.09
N ARG A 132 12.59 -11.22 10.07
CA ARG A 132 11.49 -10.41 9.49
C ARG A 132 11.74 -10.07 8.02
N THR A 133 12.48 -10.90 7.29
CA THR A 133 12.63 -10.65 5.87
C THR A 133 11.33 -10.98 5.16
N ALA A 134 11.04 -10.22 4.12
CA ALA A 134 9.82 -10.42 3.33
C ALA A 134 9.87 -11.71 2.49
N THR A 135 11.05 -12.33 2.39
CA THR A 135 11.40 -13.38 1.42
C THR A 135 12.21 -14.55 1.99
N SER A 136 12.58 -14.56 3.27
CA SER A 136 13.13 -15.73 3.97
C SER A 136 12.54 -15.92 5.37
N GLY A 137 12.70 -17.14 5.91
CA GLY A 137 12.27 -17.50 7.26
C GLY A 137 10.79 -17.82 7.40
N PRO A 138 10.31 -18.05 8.64
CA PRO A 138 8.98 -18.63 8.87
C PRO A 138 7.82 -17.79 8.32
N ARG A 139 7.97 -16.47 8.21
CA ARG A 139 6.94 -15.58 7.64
C ARG A 139 6.92 -15.63 6.10
N ALA A 140 8.09 -15.76 5.48
CA ALA A 140 8.17 -16.02 4.05
C ALA A 140 7.60 -17.40 3.70
N ASP A 141 7.90 -18.43 4.50
CA ASP A 141 7.36 -19.79 4.33
C ASP A 141 5.82 -19.80 4.38
N LYS A 142 5.23 -19.00 5.30
CA LYS A 142 3.77 -18.79 5.34
C LYS A 142 3.24 -18.15 4.06
N SER A 143 3.93 -17.16 3.48
CA SER A 143 3.49 -16.55 2.21
C SER A 143 3.59 -17.54 1.05
N VAL A 144 4.64 -18.37 1.02
CA VAL A 144 4.79 -19.44 0.02
C VAL A 144 3.69 -20.48 0.17
N ARG A 145 3.30 -20.83 1.40
CA ARG A 145 2.13 -21.68 1.65
C ARG A 145 0.86 -21.05 1.07
N VAL A 146 0.58 -19.78 1.36
CA VAL A 146 -0.58 -19.06 0.81
C VAL A 146 -0.60 -19.11 -0.73
N LEU A 147 0.55 -18.89 -1.38
CA LEU A 147 0.67 -18.99 -2.84
C LEU A 147 0.35 -20.39 -3.36
N ASN A 148 0.84 -21.43 -2.69
CA ASN A 148 0.60 -22.81 -3.08
C ASN A 148 -0.86 -23.22 -2.85
N ASP A 149 -1.45 -22.79 -1.73
CA ASP A 149 -2.85 -23.03 -1.40
C ASP A 149 -3.77 -22.33 -2.42
N LEU A 150 -3.42 -21.11 -2.85
CA LEU A 150 -4.12 -20.40 -3.93
C LEU A 150 -4.04 -21.17 -5.26
N GLY A 151 -2.85 -21.64 -5.64
CA GLY A 151 -2.68 -22.46 -6.85
C GLY A 151 -3.42 -23.79 -6.80
N SER A 152 -3.47 -24.44 -5.63
CA SER A 152 -4.19 -25.71 -5.42
C SER A 152 -5.71 -25.56 -5.47
N ALA A 153 -6.22 -24.35 -5.25
CA ALA A 153 -7.65 -24.05 -5.27
C ALA A 153 -8.23 -23.85 -6.67
N LEU A 154 -7.37 -23.86 -7.70
CA LEU A 154 -7.79 -23.64 -9.08
C LEU A 154 -8.80 -24.70 -9.54
N PRO A 155 -9.81 -24.32 -10.35
CA PRO A 155 -10.65 -25.31 -11.00
C PRO A 155 -9.80 -26.21 -11.91
N PRO A 156 -10.20 -27.48 -12.16
CA PRO A 156 -9.38 -28.45 -12.89
C PRO A 156 -8.98 -28.03 -14.33
N THR A 157 -9.70 -27.09 -14.92
CA THR A 157 -9.43 -26.54 -16.27
C THR A 157 -8.40 -25.41 -16.25
N PHE A 158 -7.89 -25.02 -15.09
CA PHE A 158 -6.93 -23.95 -14.91
C PHE A 158 -5.69 -24.47 -14.19
N GLN A 159 -4.55 -23.88 -14.52
CA GLN A 159 -3.29 -24.18 -13.85
C GLN A 159 -2.54 -22.89 -13.55
N ALA A 160 -1.90 -22.85 -12.39
CA ALA A 160 -0.96 -21.81 -12.04
C ALA A 160 0.34 -22.05 -12.81
N VAL A 161 0.89 -21.01 -13.43
CA VAL A 161 2.08 -21.13 -14.28
C VAL A 161 3.20 -20.22 -13.79
N ASP A 162 4.44 -20.65 -13.97
CA ASP A 162 5.62 -19.82 -13.72
C ASP A 162 5.96 -19.03 -14.97
N MET A 163 6.00 -17.69 -14.84
CA MET A 163 6.26 -16.77 -15.94
C MET A 163 7.15 -15.62 -15.50
N GLN A 164 7.86 -15.04 -16.46
CA GLN A 164 8.60 -13.78 -16.31
C GLN A 164 7.83 -12.67 -17.01
N PRO A 165 7.81 -11.44 -16.45
CA PRO A 165 7.16 -10.31 -17.09
C PRO A 165 7.93 -9.90 -18.36
N ILE A 166 7.21 -9.41 -19.36
CA ILE A 166 7.81 -8.75 -20.52
C ILE A 166 8.17 -7.29 -20.20
N GLY A 167 9.34 -6.86 -20.67
CA GLY A 167 9.86 -5.49 -20.52
C GLY A 167 10.67 -5.23 -19.24
N ASP A 168 11.38 -4.10 -19.20
CA ASP A 168 12.46 -3.86 -18.22
C ASP A 168 11.99 -3.29 -16.87
N GLN A 169 10.70 -2.98 -16.74
CA GLN A 169 10.15 -2.25 -15.60
C GLN A 169 9.79 -3.15 -14.41
N TRP A 170 9.83 -4.47 -14.56
CA TRP A 170 9.56 -5.43 -13.49
C TRP A 170 10.66 -6.48 -13.50
N SER A 171 11.43 -6.58 -12.41
CA SER A 171 12.36 -7.69 -12.17
C SER A 171 11.75 -8.74 -11.23
N GLY A 172 11.85 -10.02 -11.62
CA GLY A 172 11.41 -11.17 -10.82
C GLY A 172 10.19 -11.90 -11.38
N PRO A 173 9.89 -13.10 -10.84
CA PRO A 173 8.82 -13.95 -11.35
C PRO A 173 7.44 -13.33 -11.13
N MET A 174 6.54 -13.54 -12.10
CA MET A 174 5.14 -13.11 -11.99
C MET A 174 4.37 -13.94 -10.97
N ARG A 175 4.79 -15.19 -10.73
CA ARG A 175 4.37 -16.00 -9.59
C ARG A 175 5.25 -15.64 -8.40
N SER A 176 4.68 -14.97 -7.41
CA SER A 176 5.45 -14.47 -6.27
C SER A 176 4.61 -14.43 -4.99
N ALA A 177 5.31 -14.46 -3.86
CA ALA A 177 4.73 -14.32 -2.54
C ALA A 177 5.60 -13.40 -1.68
N GLN A 178 4.98 -12.69 -0.75
CA GLN A 178 5.67 -11.76 0.13
C GLN A 178 4.93 -11.65 1.47
N SER A 179 5.68 -11.66 2.57
CA SER A 179 5.17 -11.25 3.87
C SER A 179 5.63 -9.86 4.23
N GLN A 180 4.81 -9.10 4.95
CA GLN A 180 5.21 -7.83 5.54
C GLN A 180 4.69 -7.69 6.98
N PHE A 181 5.57 -7.20 7.85
CA PHE A 181 5.20 -6.78 9.19
C PHE A 181 4.54 -5.41 9.12
N VAL A 182 3.32 -5.29 9.65
CA VAL A 182 2.54 -4.05 9.62
C VAL A 182 2.66 -3.29 10.95
N GLY A 183 2.66 -4.00 12.07
CA GLY A 183 2.68 -3.37 13.38
C GLY A 183 2.38 -4.34 14.51
N TYR A 184 2.00 -3.78 15.65
CA TYR A 184 1.56 -4.55 16.82
C TYR A 184 0.12 -4.21 17.18
N TYR A 185 -0.56 -5.14 17.85
CA TYR A 185 -1.86 -4.97 18.49
C TYR A 185 -1.79 -5.55 19.91
N ASP A 186 -2.61 -5.02 20.82
CA ASP A 186 -2.73 -5.50 22.20
C ASP A 186 -1.39 -5.73 22.94
N GLY A 187 -0.44 -4.80 22.77
CA GLY A 187 0.88 -4.86 23.39
C GLY A 187 1.92 -5.54 22.50
N ASP A 188 1.94 -6.87 22.47
CA ASP A 188 2.97 -7.69 21.80
C ASP A 188 2.45 -8.53 20.62
N GLY A 189 1.12 -8.57 20.41
CA GLY A 189 0.50 -9.21 19.25
C GLY A 189 1.04 -8.61 17.96
N GLN A 190 1.46 -9.42 17.00
CA GLN A 190 2.04 -8.94 15.74
C GLN A 190 1.01 -8.95 14.62
N ILE A 191 0.92 -7.85 13.88
CA ILE A 191 0.12 -7.73 12.67
C ILE A 191 1.03 -8.01 11.47
N TRP A 192 0.66 -9.01 10.68
CA TRP A 192 1.33 -9.39 9.44
C TRP A 192 0.35 -9.34 8.28
N GLU A 193 0.90 -9.07 7.10
CA GLU A 193 0.22 -9.27 5.83
C GLU A 193 0.99 -10.27 4.98
N TYR A 194 0.29 -11.24 4.41
CA TYR A 194 0.82 -12.24 3.50
C TYR A 194 0.16 -12.06 2.15
N MET A 195 0.94 -11.74 1.14
CA MET A 195 0.47 -11.51 -0.22
C MET A 195 1.02 -12.58 -1.14
N ALA A 196 0.20 -13.00 -2.09
CA ALA A 196 0.66 -13.83 -3.18
C ALA A 196 -0.05 -13.47 -4.49
N THR A 197 0.64 -13.70 -5.60
CA THR A 197 0.10 -13.52 -6.94
C THR A 197 0.56 -14.67 -7.81
N THR A 198 -0.31 -15.16 -8.68
CA THR A 198 0.03 -16.21 -9.64
C THR A 198 -0.62 -15.93 -10.99
N PRO A 199 0.13 -16.08 -12.10
CA PRO A 199 -0.50 -16.20 -13.40
C PRO A 199 -1.27 -17.52 -13.48
N VAL A 200 -2.37 -17.49 -14.22
CA VAL A 200 -3.24 -18.65 -14.41
C VAL A 200 -3.54 -18.81 -15.88
N MET A 201 -3.42 -20.03 -16.37
CA MET A 201 -3.68 -20.41 -17.76
C MET A 201 -4.77 -21.46 -17.81
N GLN A 202 -5.68 -21.34 -18.79
CA GLN A 202 -6.69 -22.35 -19.05
C GLN A 202 -6.08 -23.49 -19.89
N SER A 203 -6.39 -24.74 -19.57
CA SER A 203 -5.94 -25.91 -20.33
C SER A 203 -6.30 -25.79 -21.81
N GLY A 204 -5.32 -25.95 -22.69
CA GLY A 204 -5.51 -25.85 -24.14
C GLY A 204 -5.56 -24.41 -24.69
N SER A 205 -5.33 -23.40 -23.85
CA SER A 205 -5.23 -21.99 -24.24
C SER A 205 -3.84 -21.43 -23.95
N SER A 206 -3.43 -20.41 -24.71
CA SER A 206 -2.25 -19.58 -24.38
C SER A 206 -2.61 -18.34 -23.57
N ALA A 207 -3.90 -18.12 -23.30
CA ALA A 207 -4.37 -16.96 -22.57
C ALA A 207 -3.98 -17.03 -21.08
N VAL A 208 -3.61 -15.88 -20.50
CA VAL A 208 -3.10 -15.77 -19.13
C VAL A 208 -3.86 -14.70 -18.37
N GLY A 209 -4.48 -15.13 -17.27
CA GLY A 209 -5.08 -14.25 -16.26
C GLY A 209 -4.23 -14.19 -15.00
N ARG A 210 -4.78 -13.52 -13.99
CA ARG A 210 -4.13 -13.29 -12.71
C ARG A 210 -5.04 -13.74 -11.57
N LEU A 211 -4.44 -14.37 -10.57
CA LEU A 211 -4.98 -14.43 -9.22
C LEU A 211 -4.07 -13.70 -8.26
N TRP A 212 -4.68 -13.04 -7.29
CA TRP A 212 -4.01 -12.32 -6.22
C TRP A 212 -4.70 -12.62 -4.90
N ILE A 213 -3.94 -12.71 -3.82
CA ILE A 213 -4.44 -12.88 -2.47
C ILE A 213 -3.66 -11.99 -1.52
N GLN A 214 -4.36 -11.48 -0.51
CA GLN A 214 -3.76 -10.87 0.67
C GLN A 214 -4.49 -11.37 1.91
N VAL A 215 -3.73 -11.85 2.89
CA VAL A 215 -4.24 -12.18 4.22
C VAL A 215 -3.64 -11.19 5.22
N ALA A 216 -4.49 -10.45 5.93
CA ALA A 216 -4.07 -9.58 7.03
C ALA A 216 -4.50 -10.20 8.36
N THR A 217 -3.54 -10.48 9.25
CA THR A 217 -3.80 -11.16 10.52
C THR A 217 -4.65 -10.30 11.46
N LYS A 218 -5.16 -10.95 12.52
CA LYS A 218 -5.76 -10.31 13.69
C LYS A 218 -5.04 -9.02 14.12
N GLY A 219 -5.85 -8.04 14.54
CA GLY A 219 -5.39 -6.71 14.96
C GLY A 219 -5.19 -5.73 13.81
N THR A 220 -5.40 -6.15 12.56
CA THR A 220 -5.32 -5.26 11.40
C THR A 220 -6.32 -4.10 11.48
N ALA A 221 -5.83 -2.88 11.26
CA ALA A 221 -6.67 -1.68 11.18
C ALA A 221 -7.55 -1.65 9.91
N LYS A 222 -7.39 -2.63 9.01
CA LYS A 222 -8.24 -2.81 7.83
C LYS A 222 -9.57 -3.47 8.16
N ALA A 223 -9.66 -4.15 9.31
CA ALA A 223 -10.91 -4.72 9.78
C ALA A 223 -11.91 -3.59 10.03
N SER A 224 -13.14 -3.79 9.59
CA SER A 224 -14.24 -2.88 9.90
C SER A 224 -15.07 -3.48 11.05
N ASP A 225 -16.02 -2.73 11.57
CA ASP A 225 -17.00 -3.16 12.58
C ASP A 225 -17.99 -4.20 12.01
N GLY A 226 -17.46 -5.32 11.52
CA GLY A 226 -18.21 -6.46 11.02
C GLY A 226 -18.84 -6.29 9.63
N SER A 227 -18.38 -5.37 8.78
CA SER A 227 -18.80 -5.30 7.38
C SER A 227 -17.65 -5.60 6.43
N PRO A 228 -17.68 -6.74 5.70
CA PRO A 228 -16.69 -7.04 4.68
C PRO A 228 -16.49 -5.88 3.68
N CYS A 229 -17.56 -5.19 3.27
CA CYS A 229 -17.45 -4.04 2.37
C CYS A 229 -16.75 -2.82 2.99
N GLY A 230 -16.80 -2.66 4.31
CA GLY A 230 -16.01 -1.64 5.02
C GLY A 230 -14.49 -1.89 4.90
N ALA A 231 -14.06 -3.16 4.83
CA ALA A 231 -12.65 -3.53 4.71
C ALA A 231 -12.09 -3.35 3.29
N VAL A 232 -12.94 -3.34 2.26
CA VAL A 232 -12.53 -3.17 0.85
C VAL A 232 -11.82 -1.85 0.61
N ALA A 233 -12.24 -0.76 1.25
CA ALA A 233 -11.61 0.56 1.06
C ALA A 233 -10.12 0.56 1.42
N ALA A 234 -9.66 -0.42 2.22
CA ALA A 234 -8.27 -0.60 2.59
C ALA A 234 -7.50 -1.58 1.66
N ALA A 235 -8.17 -2.23 0.71
CA ALA A 235 -7.56 -3.10 -0.29
C ALA A 235 -7.08 -2.27 -1.49
N TRP A 236 -5.80 -2.42 -1.84
CA TRP A 236 -5.13 -1.53 -2.79
C TRP A 236 -5.26 -1.84 -4.30
N PRO A 237 -5.76 -2.99 -4.80
CA PRO A 237 -5.74 -3.19 -6.24
C PRO A 237 -7.01 -2.78 -7.01
N ILE A 238 -8.15 -2.51 -6.35
CA ILE A 238 -9.42 -2.32 -7.06
C ILE A 238 -10.28 -1.18 -6.50
N GLU A 239 -10.88 -0.42 -7.40
CA GLU A 239 -11.91 0.56 -7.08
C GLU A 239 -13.22 0.13 -7.74
N GLY A 240 -14.28 0.05 -6.95
CA GLY A 240 -15.54 -0.57 -7.38
C GLY A 240 -16.68 -0.33 -6.41
N PRO A 241 -17.94 -0.47 -6.84
CA PRO A 241 -19.03 -0.68 -5.90
C PRO A 241 -18.79 -1.99 -5.13
N CYS A 242 -19.00 -1.98 -3.83
CA CYS A 242 -19.00 -3.20 -3.02
C CYS A 242 -20.43 -3.64 -2.72
N SER A 243 -20.67 -4.95 -2.81
CA SER A 243 -21.91 -5.59 -2.38
C SER A 243 -21.58 -6.80 -1.52
N GLU A 244 -22.36 -7.06 -0.47
CA GLU A 244 -22.17 -8.27 0.33
C GLU A 244 -22.87 -9.46 -0.36
N VAL A 245 -22.23 -10.61 -0.33
CA VAL A 245 -22.77 -11.90 -0.77
C VAL A 245 -22.66 -12.92 0.36
N ASP A 246 -23.57 -13.88 0.36
CA ASP A 246 -23.49 -15.04 1.24
C ASP A 246 -22.66 -16.15 0.59
N ALA A 247 -21.71 -16.69 1.33
CA ALA A 247 -20.95 -17.87 0.96
C ALA A 247 -21.05 -18.91 2.09
N GLY A 248 -22.13 -19.69 2.08
CA GLY A 248 -22.34 -20.74 3.07
C GLY A 248 -22.60 -20.20 4.47
N GLY A 249 -23.44 -19.16 4.59
CA GLY A 249 -23.77 -18.51 5.87
C GLY A 249 -22.72 -17.49 6.33
N LYS A 250 -21.66 -17.27 5.55
CA LYS A 250 -20.63 -16.27 5.82
C LYS A 250 -20.80 -15.06 4.90
N ARG A 251 -20.66 -13.87 5.47
CA ARG A 251 -20.69 -12.61 4.71
C ARG A 251 -19.36 -12.37 4.03
N VAL A 252 -19.41 -12.06 2.74
CA VAL A 252 -18.27 -11.75 1.89
C VAL A 252 -18.55 -10.47 1.13
N GLY A 253 -17.63 -9.51 1.16
CA GLY A 253 -17.71 -8.30 0.35
C GLY A 253 -17.23 -8.63 -1.04
N PHE A 254 -17.98 -8.26 -2.07
CA PHE A 254 -17.65 -8.47 -3.48
C PHE A 254 -17.59 -7.14 -4.21
N VAL A 255 -16.53 -6.95 -4.98
CA VAL A 255 -16.18 -5.73 -5.69
C VAL A 255 -15.89 -6.07 -7.14
N SER A 256 -16.49 -5.32 -8.05
CA SER A 256 -16.12 -5.34 -9.47
C SER A 256 -15.44 -4.02 -9.82
N ALA A 257 -14.41 -4.08 -10.65
CA ALA A 257 -13.69 -2.89 -11.11
C ALA A 257 -14.65 -1.96 -11.85
N ARG A 258 -14.51 -0.65 -11.61
CA ARG A 258 -15.27 0.34 -12.37
C ARG A 258 -14.79 0.35 -13.83
N PRO A 259 -15.69 0.29 -14.83
CA PRO A 259 -15.32 0.43 -16.22
C PRO A 259 -14.51 1.72 -16.46
N GLY A 260 -13.44 1.62 -17.23
CA GLY A 260 -12.58 2.76 -17.58
C GLY A 260 -11.59 3.19 -16.50
N THR A 261 -11.51 2.48 -15.37
CA THR A 261 -10.43 2.67 -14.38
C THR A 261 -9.27 1.72 -14.68
N GLU A 262 -8.04 2.20 -14.47
CA GLU A 262 -6.85 1.33 -14.53
C GLU A 262 -6.79 0.47 -13.26
N SER A 263 -7.56 -0.61 -13.21
CA SER A 263 -7.44 -1.61 -12.15
C SER A 263 -6.55 -2.77 -12.57
N ASP A 264 -5.84 -3.32 -11.60
CA ASP A 264 -5.02 -4.52 -11.75
C ASP A 264 -5.83 -5.82 -11.66
N LEU A 265 -7.10 -5.70 -11.24
CA LEU A 265 -8.04 -6.79 -11.01
C LEU A 265 -9.40 -6.42 -11.60
N ASP A 266 -10.13 -7.41 -12.09
CA ASP A 266 -11.51 -7.23 -12.54
C ASP A 266 -12.49 -7.40 -11.38
N GLU A 267 -12.17 -8.32 -10.46
CA GLU A 267 -13.00 -8.66 -9.32
C GLU A 267 -12.15 -8.89 -8.06
N LEU A 268 -12.71 -8.56 -6.91
CA LEU A 268 -12.14 -8.80 -5.59
C LEU A 268 -13.23 -9.22 -4.62
N VAL A 269 -12.92 -10.20 -3.78
CA VAL A 269 -13.70 -10.54 -2.60
C VAL A 269 -12.91 -10.29 -1.34
N VAL A 270 -13.62 -10.02 -0.24
CA VAL A 270 -13.06 -9.94 1.10
C VAL A 270 -13.94 -10.67 2.11
N HIS A 271 -13.33 -11.46 2.97
CA HIS A 271 -13.97 -12.07 4.12
C HIS A 271 -13.24 -11.64 5.40
N GLN A 272 -14.02 -11.35 6.45
CA GLN A 272 -13.52 -11.09 7.79
C GLN A 272 -13.89 -12.26 8.68
N HIS A 273 -12.88 -12.90 9.26
CA HIS A 273 -13.03 -13.94 10.26
C HIS A 273 -13.39 -13.33 11.62
N ASP A 274 -13.95 -14.15 12.53
CA ASP A 274 -14.43 -13.72 13.84
C ASP A 274 -13.33 -13.14 14.74
N ASP A 275 -12.08 -13.55 14.53
CA ASP A 275 -10.90 -13.05 15.23
C ASP A 275 -10.39 -11.70 14.68
N GLY A 276 -10.99 -11.18 13.61
CA GLY A 276 -10.59 -9.96 12.91
C GLY A 276 -9.57 -10.17 11.79
N THR A 277 -9.18 -11.42 11.48
CA THR A 277 -8.34 -11.74 10.31
C THR A 277 -9.12 -11.46 9.02
N LEU A 278 -8.47 -10.85 8.04
CA LEU A 278 -9.06 -10.52 6.74
C LEU A 278 -8.40 -11.31 5.62
N VAL A 279 -9.21 -11.88 4.74
CA VAL A 279 -8.78 -12.57 3.52
C VAL A 279 -9.35 -11.83 2.32
N PHE A 280 -8.46 -11.29 1.49
CA PHE A 280 -8.78 -10.65 0.21
C PHE A 280 -8.34 -11.57 -0.93
N ILE A 281 -9.22 -11.90 -1.87
CA ILE A 281 -8.88 -12.68 -3.06
C ILE A 281 -9.39 -11.96 -4.28
N GLY A 282 -8.52 -11.79 -5.27
CA GLY A 282 -8.82 -11.07 -6.49
C GLY A 282 -8.44 -11.84 -7.74
N GLN A 283 -9.14 -11.55 -8.81
CA GLN A 283 -8.87 -12.13 -10.12
C GLN A 283 -8.93 -11.08 -11.24
N ALA A 284 -8.20 -11.36 -12.31
CA ALA A 284 -8.26 -10.61 -13.56
C ALA A 284 -8.18 -11.58 -14.74
N ALA A 285 -8.93 -11.30 -15.81
CA ALA A 285 -8.81 -11.99 -17.07
C ALA A 285 -7.46 -11.74 -17.74
N GLU A 286 -6.86 -10.55 -17.53
CA GLU A 286 -5.54 -10.20 -18.03
C GLU A 286 -4.51 -10.15 -16.89
N PHE A 287 -3.34 -10.76 -17.11
CA PHE A 287 -2.14 -10.40 -16.35
C PHE A 287 -1.25 -9.49 -17.20
N ARG A 288 -1.37 -8.17 -16.97
CA ARG A 288 -0.55 -7.16 -17.66
C ARG A 288 0.93 -7.55 -17.62
N ARG A 289 1.61 -7.43 -18.77
CA ARG A 289 3.01 -7.84 -18.99
C ARG A 289 3.28 -9.35 -18.97
N ALA A 290 2.26 -10.20 -19.04
CA ALA A 290 2.51 -11.61 -19.35
C ALA A 290 2.97 -11.78 -20.81
N GLY A 291 2.57 -10.87 -21.72
CA GLY A 291 2.83 -11.01 -23.15
C GLY A 291 1.90 -12.01 -23.86
N TYR A 292 0.81 -12.38 -23.19
CA TYR A 292 -0.20 -13.33 -23.68
C TYR A 292 -1.58 -12.66 -23.74
N PRO A 293 -2.51 -13.19 -24.55
CA PRO A 293 -3.90 -12.74 -24.54
C PRO A 293 -4.56 -12.89 -23.16
N ALA A 294 -5.56 -12.07 -22.88
CA ALA A 294 -6.42 -12.23 -21.71
C ALA A 294 -7.28 -13.50 -21.81
N LEU A 295 -7.64 -14.08 -20.67
CA LEU A 295 -8.64 -15.14 -20.59
C LEU A 295 -9.99 -14.64 -21.14
N SER A 296 -10.75 -15.53 -21.77
CA SER A 296 -12.09 -15.21 -22.27
C SER A 296 -13.16 -15.13 -21.17
N ALA A 297 -12.83 -15.64 -19.97
CA ALA A 297 -13.69 -15.63 -18.80
C ALA A 297 -12.84 -15.58 -17.50
N PRO A 298 -13.42 -15.14 -16.38
CA PRO A 298 -12.76 -15.20 -15.08
C PRO A 298 -12.39 -16.65 -14.68
N VAL A 299 -11.36 -16.79 -13.84
CA VAL A 299 -10.88 -18.10 -13.35
C VAL A 299 -11.95 -18.76 -12.47
N PHE A 300 -12.54 -17.98 -11.58
CA PHE A 300 -13.64 -18.37 -10.71
C PHE A 300 -14.91 -17.61 -11.07
N THR A 301 -16.05 -18.25 -10.96
CA THR A 301 -17.33 -17.52 -10.88
C THR A 301 -17.39 -16.70 -9.59
N ARG A 302 -18.28 -15.70 -9.53
CA ARG A 302 -18.51 -14.89 -8.32
C ARG A 302 -18.70 -15.73 -7.06
N ASP A 303 -19.53 -16.77 -7.13
CA ASP A 303 -19.83 -17.62 -5.97
C ASP A 303 -18.62 -18.49 -5.57
N GLN A 304 -17.88 -19.01 -6.55
CA GLN A 304 -16.64 -19.76 -6.29
C GLN A 304 -15.56 -18.88 -5.66
N LEU A 305 -15.42 -17.64 -6.14
CA LEU A 305 -14.47 -16.68 -5.61
C LEU A 305 -14.83 -16.30 -4.16
N ALA A 306 -16.12 -16.06 -3.89
CA ALA A 306 -16.60 -15.78 -2.54
C ALA A 306 -16.40 -16.97 -1.59
N ALA A 307 -16.71 -18.19 -2.03
CA ALA A 307 -16.45 -19.40 -1.26
C ALA A 307 -14.96 -19.55 -0.93
N LEU A 308 -14.08 -19.27 -1.90
CA LEU A 308 -12.64 -19.36 -1.71
C LEU A 308 -12.10 -18.41 -0.62
N ALA A 309 -12.64 -17.19 -0.53
CA ALA A 309 -12.24 -16.25 0.53
C ALA A 309 -12.64 -16.70 1.94
N THR A 310 -13.59 -17.63 2.05
CA THR A 310 -14.03 -18.20 3.32
C THR A 310 -13.36 -19.53 3.67
N ASP A 311 -12.48 -20.03 2.79
CA ASP A 311 -11.78 -21.30 2.96
C ASP A 311 -10.85 -21.22 4.18
N PRO A 312 -11.00 -22.13 5.17
CA PRO A 312 -10.18 -22.14 6.38
C PRO A 312 -8.67 -22.17 6.14
N LYS A 313 -8.19 -22.65 4.98
CA LYS A 313 -6.75 -22.67 4.68
C LYS A 313 -6.12 -21.28 4.59
N PHE A 314 -6.92 -20.23 4.34
CA PHE A 314 -6.44 -18.85 4.30
C PHE A 314 -6.65 -18.10 5.63
N HIS A 315 -7.25 -18.74 6.63
CA HIS A 315 -7.26 -18.22 8.00
C HIS A 315 -5.90 -18.51 8.65
N LEU A 316 -5.01 -17.53 8.58
CA LEU A 316 -3.66 -17.67 9.12
C LEU A 316 -3.62 -17.18 10.57
N ASP A 317 -3.27 -18.11 11.46
CA ASP A 317 -3.08 -17.98 12.92
C ASP A 317 -4.34 -18.19 13.78
#